data_AF-A0A7X4JUA0-F1
#
_entry.id   AF-A0A7X4JUA0-F1
#
_cell.length_a   1.000
_cell.length_b   1.000
_cell.length_c   1.000
_cell.angle_alpha   90.00
_cell.angle_beta   90.00
_cell.angle_gamma   90.00
#
_symmetry.space_group_name_H-M   'P 1'
#
loop_
_entity.id
_entity.type
_entity.pdbx_description
1 polymer ?
#
loop_
_entity_poly.entity_id
_entity_poly.type
_entity_poly.pdbx_seq_one_letter_code
_entity_poly.pdbx_strand_id
1 'polypeptide(L)'
;MAGLPVPAHMEGRALVATEGNPRPVGPAAAVPAKRTSRAAEVNASGPTPAEVPVAATPAGYPTGGLFHVAPRVDLQCATEGSTVVYTTEHEAPFYWRLYTGPFRMRFWTLRFQCGRLGYRDSDIVVFDFDIE
;
A
#
# COMPACT_ATOMS: atom_id res chain seq x y z
N MET A 1 34.55 31.70 1.70
CA MET A 1 33.19 31.53 2.24
C MET A 1 33.12 30.14 2.85
N ALA A 2 33.33 30.03 4.16
CA ALA A 2 33.43 28.75 4.87
C ALA A 2 32.04 28.31 5.34
N GLY A 3 31.64 27.09 4.99
CA GLY A 3 30.37 26.48 5.39
C GLY A 3 30.31 26.24 6.90
N LEU A 4 29.12 26.45 7.47
CA LEU A 4 28.82 26.22 8.88
C LEU A 4 29.00 24.73 9.23
N PRO A 5 29.67 24.37 10.33
CA PRO A 5 29.86 22.97 10.73
C PRO A 5 28.55 22.37 11.28
N VAL A 6 28.23 21.16 10.82
CA VAL A 6 27.07 20.37 11.26
C VAL A 6 27.31 19.84 12.69
N PRO A 7 26.34 19.97 13.62
CA PRO A 7 26.50 19.52 15.00
C PRO A 7 26.46 17.99 15.17
N ALA A 8 27.33 17.48 16.05
CA ALA A 8 27.71 16.08 16.26
C ALA A 8 26.65 15.11 16.86
N HIS A 9 25.35 15.44 16.75
CA HIS A 9 24.26 14.57 17.21
C HIS A 9 23.42 13.96 16.07
N MET A 10 23.76 14.24 14.81
CA MET A 10 23.12 13.65 13.61
C MET A 10 23.92 12.48 13.01
N GLU A 11 24.58 11.68 13.84
CA GLU A 11 25.17 10.41 13.39
C GLU A 11 24.07 9.35 13.38
N GLY A 12 23.41 9.20 12.22
CA GLY A 12 22.44 8.15 11.95
C GLY A 12 23.08 6.77 12.08
N ARG A 13 23.01 6.17 13.27
CA ARG A 13 23.42 4.79 13.48
C ARG A 13 22.42 3.85 12.79
N ALA A 14 22.87 3.29 11.68
CA ALA A 14 22.31 2.10 11.06
C ALA A 14 22.26 0.95 12.09
N LEU A 15 21.06 0.51 12.45
CA LEU A 15 20.86 -0.74 13.17
C LEU A 15 20.95 -1.89 12.16
N VAL A 16 22.19 -2.34 11.90
CA VAL A 16 22.45 -3.67 11.34
C VAL A 16 22.39 -4.64 12.52
N ALA A 17 21.33 -5.46 12.56
CA ALA A 17 21.30 -6.68 13.33
C ALA A 17 21.29 -7.85 12.34
N THR A 18 22.47 -8.43 12.09
CA THR A 18 22.63 -9.85 11.79
C THR A 18 22.56 -10.56 13.15
N GLU A 19 21.81 -11.63 13.37
CA GLU A 19 22.21 -13.01 13.05
C GLU A 19 21.13 -13.97 13.60
N GLY A 20 20.84 -15.07 12.89
CA GLY A 20 20.15 -16.24 13.47
C GLY A 20 18.79 -16.65 12.87
N ASN A 21 18.83 -17.36 11.74
CA ASN A 21 17.75 -18.21 11.19
C ASN A 21 17.49 -19.42 12.14
N PRO A 22 16.28 -20.03 12.24
CA PRO A 22 15.80 -20.95 11.20
C PRO A 22 14.30 -20.82 10.83
N ARG A 23 14.02 -20.97 9.53
CA ARG A 23 12.71 -21.27 8.95
C ARG A 23 12.04 -22.46 9.66
N PRO A 24 10.70 -22.48 9.70
CA PRO A 24 10.00 -23.68 9.28
C PRO A 24 8.97 -23.41 8.18
N VAL A 25 8.77 -24.48 7.44
CA VAL A 25 8.02 -24.66 6.20
C VAL A 25 6.51 -24.52 6.47
N GLY A 26 5.71 -24.11 5.46
CA GLY A 26 4.23 -24.16 5.52
C GLY A 26 3.69 -25.58 5.79
N PRO A 27 2.37 -25.82 5.88
CA PRO A 27 1.32 -25.22 5.04
C PRO A 27 -0.01 -24.91 5.80
N ALA A 28 -1.07 -24.62 5.03
CA ALA A 28 -2.50 -24.74 5.38
C ALA A 28 -3.11 -23.54 6.16
N ALA A 29 -3.97 -22.72 5.55
CA ALA A 29 -5.38 -22.96 5.23
C ALA A 29 -6.33 -22.74 6.44
N ALA A 30 -7.31 -21.86 6.21
CA ALA A 30 -8.66 -21.79 6.80
C ALA A 30 -8.86 -21.43 8.30
N VAL A 31 -9.41 -20.23 8.56
CA VAL A 31 -10.79 -19.93 9.09
C VAL A 31 -11.45 -21.05 9.96
N PRO A 32 -12.31 -20.80 10.99
CA PRO A 32 -12.47 -19.74 12.01
C PRO A 32 -12.82 -20.29 13.45
N ALA A 33 -13.18 -19.37 14.37
CA ALA A 33 -14.20 -19.50 15.44
C ALA A 33 -13.82 -19.87 16.91
N LYS A 34 -14.18 -18.93 17.81
CA LYS A 34 -14.70 -19.03 19.19
C LYS A 34 -14.24 -20.21 20.08
N ARG A 35 -13.48 -19.89 21.15
CA ARG A 35 -13.91 -20.18 22.54
C ARG A 35 -13.09 -19.44 23.61
N THR A 36 -13.79 -19.09 24.66
CA THR A 36 -13.40 -18.39 25.87
C THR A 36 -12.55 -19.24 26.82
N SER A 37 -11.46 -18.68 27.36
CA SER A 37 -10.92 -19.10 28.67
C SER A 37 -10.20 -17.93 29.35
N ARG A 38 -10.72 -17.56 30.52
CA ARG A 38 -10.21 -16.50 31.41
C ARG A 38 -9.14 -17.10 32.32
N ALA A 39 -7.93 -16.56 32.27
CA ALA A 39 -6.96 -16.54 33.37
C ALA A 39 -6.13 -15.27 33.23
N ALA A 40 -6.06 -14.50 34.31
CA ALA A 40 -5.42 -13.19 34.37
C ALA A 40 -3.89 -13.32 34.31
N GLU A 41 -3.23 -12.44 33.56
CA GLU A 41 -1.84 -12.08 33.82
C GLU A 41 -1.60 -10.59 33.54
N VAL A 42 -0.60 -10.06 34.22
CA VAL A 42 -0.49 -8.72 34.77
C VAL A 42 -0.14 -7.67 33.70
N ASN A 43 -0.60 -6.44 33.93
CA ASN A 43 -0.22 -5.21 33.24
C ASN A 43 1.24 -5.17 32.76
N ALA A 44 1.42 -4.97 31.46
CA ALA A 44 2.54 -4.23 30.90
C ALA A 44 2.01 -3.30 29.80
N SER A 45 1.32 -2.24 30.20
CA SER A 45 1.09 -1.07 29.33
C SER A 45 2.40 -0.30 29.20
N GLY A 46 3.37 -0.87 28.48
CA GLY A 46 4.41 -0.09 27.83
C GLY A 46 3.82 0.57 26.59
N PRO A 47 4.32 1.73 26.12
CA PRO A 47 3.91 2.24 24.83
C PRO A 47 4.31 1.22 23.76
N THR A 48 3.37 0.40 23.29
CA THR A 48 3.55 -0.33 22.03
C THR A 48 3.84 0.73 20.97
N PRO A 49 4.89 0.56 20.14
CA PRO A 49 5.08 1.42 18.98
C PRO A 49 3.76 1.50 18.24
N ALA A 50 3.24 2.71 18.03
CA ALA A 50 1.96 2.89 17.35
C ALA A 50 2.07 2.26 15.96
N GLU A 51 1.37 1.14 15.72
CA GLU A 51 1.35 0.52 14.42
C GLU A 51 0.69 1.49 13.44
N VAL A 52 1.43 1.87 12.40
CA VAL A 52 0.95 2.83 11.41
C VAL A 52 -0.18 2.15 10.63
N PRO A 53 -1.40 2.73 10.62
CA PRO A 53 -2.51 2.13 9.90
C PRO A 53 -2.23 2.08 8.40
N VAL A 54 -2.73 1.03 7.73
CA VAL A 54 -2.60 0.88 6.26
C VAL A 54 -3.82 1.50 5.59
N ALA A 55 -3.63 2.17 4.46
CA ALA A 55 -4.73 2.63 3.63
C ALA A 55 -5.52 1.44 3.05
N ALA A 56 -6.83 1.59 2.90
CA ALA A 56 -7.68 0.59 2.28
C ALA A 56 -7.26 0.36 0.83
N THR A 57 -7.40 -0.87 0.34
CA THR A 57 -7.19 -1.20 -1.06
C THR A 57 -8.15 -0.38 -1.93
N PRO A 58 -7.67 0.32 -2.98
CA PRO A 58 -8.55 1.07 -3.86
C PRO A 58 -9.45 0.12 -4.63
N ALA A 59 -10.68 0.56 -4.88
CA ALA A 59 -11.60 -0.08 -5.80
C ALA A 59 -11.69 0.74 -7.08
N GLY A 60 -11.91 0.07 -8.21
CA GLY A 60 -12.14 0.75 -9.47
C GLY A 60 -13.14 -0.01 -10.34
N TYR A 61 -13.78 0.72 -11.25
CA TYR A 61 -14.71 0.16 -12.22
C TYR A 61 -14.53 0.86 -13.58
N PRO A 62 -14.54 0.12 -14.71
CA PRO A 62 -14.56 -1.34 -14.80
C PRO A 62 -13.24 -1.99 -14.38
N THR A 63 -13.27 -3.27 -13.99
CA THR A 63 -12.10 -4.04 -13.50
C THR A 63 -11.21 -4.59 -14.62
N GLY A 64 -11.35 -4.08 -15.85
CA GLY A 64 -10.69 -4.62 -17.04
C GLY A 64 -11.61 -5.50 -17.92
N GLY A 65 -11.04 -6.05 -18.99
CA GLY A 65 -11.73 -6.85 -19.99
C GLY A 65 -11.62 -6.30 -21.43
N LEU A 66 -12.36 -6.92 -22.35
CA LEU A 66 -12.43 -6.52 -23.75
C LEU A 66 -13.44 -5.37 -23.94
N PHE A 67 -13.01 -4.31 -24.61
CA PHE A 67 -13.83 -3.14 -24.91
C PHE A 67 -13.62 -2.68 -26.35
N HIS A 68 -14.69 -2.56 -27.12
CA HIS A 68 -14.64 -1.94 -28.46
C HIS A 68 -14.60 -0.40 -28.44
N VAL A 69 -14.71 0.20 -27.24
CA VAL A 69 -14.67 1.65 -27.02
C VAL A 69 -13.97 1.93 -25.70
N ALA A 70 -13.08 2.92 -25.69
CA ALA A 70 -12.38 3.42 -24.49
C ALA A 70 -13.31 3.57 -23.26
N PRO A 71 -13.21 2.67 -22.25
CA PRO A 71 -14.09 2.70 -21.10
C PRO A 71 -13.79 3.91 -20.21
N ARG A 72 -14.83 4.39 -19.51
CA ARG A 72 -14.67 5.40 -18.45
C ARG A 72 -14.31 4.66 -17.16
N VAL A 73 -13.12 4.94 -16.64
CA VAL A 73 -12.63 4.36 -15.39
C VAL A 73 -12.92 5.33 -14.24
N ASP A 74 -13.51 4.79 -13.18
CA ASP A 74 -13.68 5.46 -11.89
C ASP A 74 -12.89 4.71 -10.82
N LEU A 75 -12.15 5.44 -10.00
CA LEU A 75 -11.31 4.93 -8.91
C LEU A 75 -11.77 5.54 -7.58
N GLN A 76 -11.88 4.71 -6.55
CA GLN A 76 -12.33 5.13 -5.23
C GLN A 76 -11.53 4.42 -4.13
N CYS A 77 -11.43 5.07 -2.98
CA CYS A 77 -10.77 4.52 -1.80
C CYS A 77 -11.66 4.66 -0.57
N ALA A 78 -11.81 3.58 0.21
CA ALA A 78 -12.63 3.59 1.42
C ALA A 78 -11.97 4.36 2.58
N THR A 79 -10.65 4.63 2.51
CA THR A 79 -9.97 5.45 3.52
C THR A 79 -10.32 6.91 3.31
N GLU A 80 -11.01 7.51 4.29
CA GLU A 80 -11.32 8.93 4.28
C GLU A 80 -10.05 9.78 4.16
N GLY A 81 -10.11 10.89 3.41
CA GLY A 81 -8.96 11.78 3.23
C GLY A 81 -7.72 11.13 2.60
N SER A 82 -7.87 9.95 2.00
CA SER A 82 -6.81 9.34 1.19
C SER A 82 -6.85 9.86 -0.24
N THR A 83 -5.71 9.70 -0.89
CA THR A 83 -5.47 10.11 -2.25
C THR A 83 -5.19 8.87 -3.09
N VAL A 84 -5.84 8.75 -4.24
CA VAL A 84 -5.55 7.68 -5.20
C VAL A 84 -4.49 8.18 -6.19
N VAL A 85 -3.45 7.37 -6.39
CA VAL A 85 -2.46 7.58 -7.43
C VAL A 85 -2.49 6.41 -8.41
N TYR A 86 -2.24 6.69 -9.68
CA TYR A 86 -2.30 5.70 -10.75
C TYR A 86 -1.16 5.84 -11.75
N THR A 87 -0.86 4.77 -12.48
CA THR A 87 0.05 4.74 -13.62
C THR A 87 -0.58 3.93 -14.74
N THR A 88 -0.34 4.36 -15.97
CA THR A 88 -0.79 3.69 -17.20
C THR A 88 0.36 3.02 -17.96
N GLU A 89 1.58 3.09 -17.41
CA GLU A 89 2.77 2.50 -18.02
C GLU A 89 2.72 0.98 -17.86
N HIS A 90 2.96 0.24 -18.93
CA HIS A 90 2.94 -1.23 -18.92
C HIS A 90 4.18 -1.80 -18.22
N GLU A 91 5.33 -1.19 -18.44
CA GLU A 91 6.63 -1.58 -17.89
C GLU A 91 7.31 -0.43 -17.12
N ALA A 92 8.37 -0.75 -16.37
CA ALA A 92 9.15 0.25 -15.66
C ALA A 92 9.99 1.09 -16.66
N PRO A 93 10.19 2.39 -16.42
CA PRO A 93 9.84 3.15 -15.21
C PRO A 93 8.36 3.53 -15.11
N PHE A 94 7.79 3.44 -13.89
CA PHE A 94 6.40 3.82 -13.64
C PHE A 94 6.27 5.29 -13.25
N TYR A 95 5.46 6.05 -13.99
CA TYR A 95 5.16 7.45 -13.69
C TYR A 95 3.79 7.59 -13.03
N TRP A 96 3.79 7.74 -11.70
CA TRP A 96 2.58 7.89 -10.89
C TRP A 96 1.96 9.28 -11.05
N ARG A 97 0.65 9.32 -11.24
CA ARG A 97 -0.18 10.53 -11.39
C ARG A 97 -1.29 10.54 -10.36
N LEU A 98 -1.66 11.74 -9.94
CA LEU A 98 -2.77 11.95 -9.03
C LEU A 98 -4.11 11.72 -9.73
N TYR A 99 -4.99 10.91 -9.12
CA TYR A 99 -6.38 10.78 -9.57
C TYR A 99 -7.19 12.02 -9.16
N THR A 100 -7.68 12.77 -10.14
CA THR A 100 -8.50 13.98 -9.94
C THR A 100 -9.96 13.78 -10.32
N GLY A 101 -10.30 12.63 -10.89
CA GLY A 101 -11.65 12.28 -11.29
C GLY A 101 -11.66 11.26 -12.44
N PRO A 102 -12.86 10.80 -12.84
CA PRO A 102 -12.98 9.74 -13.83
C PRO A 102 -12.38 10.14 -15.18
N PHE A 103 -11.63 9.23 -15.78
CA PHE A 103 -10.99 9.45 -17.08
C PHE A 103 -11.30 8.31 -18.05
N ARG A 104 -11.09 8.56 -19.34
CA ARG A 104 -11.25 7.53 -20.38
C ARG A 104 -9.95 6.77 -20.54
N MET A 105 -10.03 5.44 -20.45
CA MET A 105 -8.86 4.58 -20.63
C MET A 105 -8.45 4.56 -22.10
N ARG A 106 -7.17 4.81 -22.36
CA ARG A 106 -6.56 4.78 -23.71
C ARG A 106 -5.42 3.77 -23.81
N PHE A 107 -5.13 3.08 -22.71
CA PHE A 107 -4.00 2.19 -22.56
C PHE A 107 -4.49 0.83 -22.10
N TRP A 108 -3.56 -0.12 -22.04
CA TRP A 108 -3.84 -1.52 -21.81
C TRP A 108 -3.79 -1.84 -20.32
N THR A 109 -2.84 -1.28 -19.59
CA THR A 109 -2.68 -1.57 -18.17
C THR A 109 -2.93 -0.32 -17.33
N LEU A 110 -3.68 -0.48 -16.25
CA LEU A 110 -3.87 0.53 -15.22
C LEU A 110 -3.39 -0.04 -13.90
N ARG A 111 -2.47 0.64 -13.23
CA ARG A 111 -2.08 0.32 -11.85
C ARG A 111 -2.42 1.49 -10.95
N PHE A 112 -2.93 1.22 -9.76
CA PHE A 112 -3.34 2.27 -8.84
C PHE A 112 -3.25 1.82 -7.39
N GLN A 113 -3.00 2.77 -6.50
CA GLN A 113 -2.89 2.57 -5.06
C GLN A 113 -3.47 3.80 -4.32
N CYS A 114 -3.85 3.61 -3.05
CA CYS A 114 -4.18 4.70 -2.15
C CYS A 114 -3.01 5.03 -1.23
N GLY A 115 -2.79 6.32 -1.02
CA GLY A 115 -1.86 6.84 -0.01
C GLY A 115 -2.53 7.91 0.85
N ARG A 116 -2.17 7.97 2.13
CA ARG A 116 -2.57 9.04 3.06
C ARG A 116 -1.41 9.38 3.98
N LEU A 117 -1.23 10.67 4.27
CA LEU A 117 -0.18 11.10 5.20
C LEU A 117 -0.42 10.49 6.59
N GLY A 118 0.62 9.85 7.15
CA GLY A 118 0.52 9.14 8.43
C GLY A 118 -0.08 7.72 8.33
N TYR A 119 -0.34 7.22 7.12
CA TYR A 119 -0.70 5.84 6.83
C TYR A 119 0.40 5.17 6.01
N ARG A 120 0.45 3.85 6.03
CA ARG A 120 1.16 3.08 5.01
C ARG A 120 0.33 3.03 3.74
N ASP A 121 1.00 3.05 2.59
CA ASP A 121 0.36 2.89 1.28
C ASP A 121 -0.37 1.54 1.20
N SER A 122 -1.48 1.53 0.43
CA SER A 122 -2.22 0.30 0.15
C SER A 122 -1.46 -0.61 -0.81
N ASP A 123 -1.98 -1.82 -0.99
CA ASP A 123 -1.56 -2.69 -2.09
C ASP A 123 -1.83 -2.03 -3.46
N ILE A 124 -0.99 -2.35 -4.43
CA ILE A 124 -1.16 -1.92 -5.83
C ILE A 124 -2.15 -2.85 -6.51
N VAL A 125 -3.24 -2.28 -7.01
CA VAL A 125 -4.23 -2.99 -7.84
C VAL A 125 -3.87 -2.79 -9.30
N VAL A 126 -4.00 -3.85 -10.11
CA VAL A 126 -3.72 -3.85 -11.54
C VAL A 126 -4.99 -4.26 -12.29
N PHE A 127 -5.40 -3.46 -13.27
CA PHE A 127 -6.44 -3.79 -14.23
C PHE A 127 -5.86 -3.83 -15.64
N ASP A 128 -6.28 -4.84 -16.39
CA ASP A 128 -5.91 -5.04 -17.78
C ASP A 128 -7.13 -4.83 -18.69
N PHE A 129 -6.97 -3.94 -19.65
CA PHE A 129 -7.95 -3.52 -20.64
C PHE A 129 -7.44 -3.94 -22.02
N ASP A 130 -8.30 -4.62 -22.75
CA ASP A 130 -8.09 -4.92 -24.16
C ASP A 130 -9.03 -4.03 -24.96
N ILE A 131 -8.47 -3.13 -25.78
CA ILE A 131 -9.25 -2.14 -26.53
C ILE A 131 -9.02 -2.36 -28.02
N GLU A 132 -10.06 -2.86 -28.70
CA GLU A 132 -10.07 -3.19 -30.15
C GLU A 132 -10.70 -2.07 -31.00
#